data_AF-A0A0C9Z9E8-F1
#
_entry.id   AF-A0A0C9Z9E8-F1
#
_cell.length_a   1.000
_cell.length_b   1.000
_cell.length_c   1.000
_cell.angle_alpha   90.00
_cell.angle_beta   90.00
_cell.angle_gamma   90.00
#
_symmetry.space_group_name_H-M   'P 1'
#
loop_
_entity.id
_entity.type
_entity.pdbx_description
1 polymer ?
#
loop_
_entity_poly.entity_id
_entity_poly.type
_entity_poly.pdbx_seq_one_letter_code
_entity_poly.pdbx_strand_id
1 'polypeptide(L)'
;HSPANSLELYNLCHASTCNVIEHIIGVLKHHFCILTVPPEYSMHVQAHIPPALTCIHNIIHTWDPVDLEDPEENPESQDMGMSGSVADGVPTNADHDWMSVKWDRITECMWASYIAEWAWRV
;
A
#
# COMPACT_ATOMS: atom_id res chain seq x y z
N HIS A 1 -6.16 -17.31 -12.99
CA HIS A 1 -5.50 -18.51 -12.43
C HIS A 1 -5.94 -18.63 -10.98
N SER A 2 -6.42 -19.79 -10.53
CA SER A 2 -6.70 -20.03 -9.09
C SER A 2 -5.40 -20.44 -8.38
N PRO A 3 -5.13 -19.95 -7.17
CA PRO A 3 -3.94 -20.33 -6.40
C PRO A 3 -3.95 -21.82 -6.08
N ALA A 4 -2.82 -22.49 -6.27
CA ALA A 4 -2.68 -23.93 -6.02
C ALA A 4 -2.32 -24.26 -4.57
N ASN A 5 -1.76 -23.30 -3.83
CA ASN A 5 -1.35 -23.45 -2.43
C ASN A 5 -1.52 -22.13 -1.64
N SER A 6 -1.39 -22.22 -0.32
CA SER A 6 -1.58 -21.09 0.59
C SER A 6 -0.57 -19.95 0.36
N LEU A 7 0.67 -20.27 0.01
CA LEU A 7 1.71 -19.29 -0.30
C LEU A 7 1.41 -18.51 -1.58
N GLU A 8 0.95 -19.19 -2.63
CA GLU A 8 0.50 -18.54 -3.88
C GLU A 8 -0.70 -17.62 -3.63
N LEU A 9 -1.66 -18.04 -2.80
CA LEU A 9 -2.78 -17.19 -2.41
C LEU A 9 -2.29 -15.95 -1.66
N TYR A 10 -1.39 -16.13 -0.68
CA TYR A 10 -0.80 -15.02 0.06
C TYR A 10 -0.11 -14.04 -0.88
N ASN A 11 0.78 -14.52 -1.76
CA ASN A 11 1.52 -13.69 -2.71
C ASN A 11 0.57 -12.93 -3.65
N LEU A 12 -0.49 -13.58 -4.14
CA LEU A 12 -1.49 -12.94 -4.98
C LEU A 12 -2.23 -11.84 -4.22
N CYS A 13 -2.70 -12.10 -3.00
CA CYS A 13 -3.37 -11.10 -2.17
C CYS A 13 -2.44 -9.94 -1.81
N HIS A 14 -1.20 -10.24 -1.47
CA HIS A 14 -0.18 -9.23 -1.15
C HIS A 14 0.09 -8.34 -2.36
N ALA A 15 0.39 -8.93 -3.53
CA ALA A 15 0.62 -8.19 -4.76
C ALA A 15 -0.60 -7.35 -5.18
N SER A 16 -1.80 -7.92 -5.10
CA SER A 16 -3.04 -7.19 -5.40
C SER A 16 -3.25 -6.01 -4.45
N THR A 17 -2.98 -6.19 -3.15
CA THR A 17 -3.13 -5.13 -2.16
C THR A 17 -2.07 -4.05 -2.36
N CYS A 18 -0.81 -4.43 -2.58
CA CYS A 18 0.26 -3.48 -2.89
C CYS A 18 -0.04 -2.69 -4.16
N ASN A 19 -0.52 -3.34 -5.23
CA ASN A 19 -0.88 -2.65 -6.47
C ASN A 19 -1.97 -1.58 -6.23
N VAL A 20 -2.99 -1.87 -5.42
CA VAL A 20 -4.01 -0.88 -5.05
C VAL A 20 -3.42 0.27 -4.23
N ILE A 21 -2.54 -0.04 -3.25
CA ILE A 21 -1.87 0.98 -2.42
C ILE A 21 -0.97 1.87 -3.27
N GLU A 22 -0.15 1.28 -4.14
CA GLU A 22 0.75 1.99 -5.06
C GLU A 22 -0.04 2.88 -6.01
N HIS A 23 -1.15 2.39 -6.54
CA HIS A 23 -2.03 3.18 -7.39
C HIS A 23 -2.60 4.40 -6.64
N ILE A 24 -3.10 4.21 -5.41
CA ILE A 24 -3.60 5.33 -4.57
C ILE A 24 -2.49 6.35 -4.31
N ILE A 25 -1.27 5.89 -4.00
CA ILE A 25 -0.12 6.77 -3.80
C ILE A 25 0.22 7.51 -5.09
N GLY A 26 0.14 6.85 -6.25
CA GLY A 26 0.34 7.44 -7.56
C GLY A 26 -0.65 8.58 -7.84
N VAL A 27 -1.95 8.35 -7.61
CA VAL A 27 -2.99 9.38 -7.73
C VAL A 27 -2.71 10.56 -6.80
N LEU A 28 -2.36 10.28 -5.54
CA LEU A 28 -2.01 11.35 -4.59
C LEU A 28 -0.77 12.13 -5.03
N LYS A 29 0.28 11.46 -5.53
CA LYS A 29 1.49 12.12 -6.05
C LYS A 29 1.18 12.99 -7.26
N HIS A 30 0.29 12.53 -8.15
CA HIS A 30 -0.13 13.27 -9.33
C HIS A 30 -0.86 14.56 -8.95
N HIS A 31 -1.77 14.50 -7.99
CA HIS A 31 -2.60 15.65 -7.60
C HIS A 31 -1.86 16.60 -6.65
N PHE A 32 -0.96 16.08 -5.80
CA PHE A 32 -0.29 16.85 -4.77
C PHE A 32 1.22 16.81 -4.95
N CYS A 33 1.74 17.81 -5.67
CA CYS A 33 3.17 18.00 -5.94
C CYS A 33 4.07 18.01 -4.68
N ILE A 34 3.51 18.31 -3.50
CA ILE A 34 4.23 18.20 -2.21
C ILE A 34 4.76 16.78 -1.93
N LEU A 35 4.17 15.74 -2.53
CA LEU A 35 4.64 14.35 -2.42
C LEU A 35 5.76 14.00 -3.42
N THR A 36 6.01 14.85 -4.42
CA THR A 36 7.05 14.64 -5.44
C THR A 36 8.28 15.53 -5.23
N VAL A 37 8.14 16.60 -4.43
CA VAL A 37 9.23 17.51 -4.08
C VAL A 37 10.00 16.95 -2.87
N PRO A 38 11.34 17.06 -2.85
CA PRO A 38 12.13 16.71 -1.66
C PRO A 38 11.59 17.43 -0.41
N PRO A 39 11.23 16.71 0.65
CA PRO A 39 10.65 17.29 1.84
C PRO A 39 11.73 18.05 2.63
N GLU A 40 11.44 19.31 2.90
CA GLU A 40 12.23 20.17 3.80
C GLU A 40 11.83 19.98 5.27
N TYR A 41 10.83 19.13 5.53
CA TYR A 41 10.23 18.90 6.83
C TYR A 41 10.88 17.73 7.58
N SER A 42 10.81 17.74 8.92
CA SER A 42 11.26 16.60 9.73
C SER A 42 10.40 15.34 9.48
N MET A 43 10.93 14.15 9.75
CA MET A 43 10.20 12.88 9.56
C MET A 43 8.87 12.82 10.33
N HIS A 44 8.82 13.44 11.52
CA HIS A 44 7.58 13.58 12.30
C HIS A 44 6.51 14.33 11.50
N VAL A 45 6.87 15.42 10.84
CA VAL A 45 5.94 16.20 10.00
C VAL A 45 5.60 15.45 8.72
N GLN A 46 6.59 14.83 8.07
CA GLN A 46 6.37 14.05 6.84
C GLN A 46 5.35 12.92 7.04
N ALA A 47 5.38 12.23 8.19
CA ALA A 47 4.43 11.16 8.51
C ALA A 47 2.96 11.62 8.55
N HIS A 48 2.70 12.92 8.79
CA HIS A 48 1.36 13.49 8.79
C HIS A 48 0.87 13.93 7.40
N ILE A 49 1.77 14.07 6.41
CA ILE A 49 1.42 14.58 5.07
C ILE A 49 0.50 13.59 4.32
N PRO A 50 0.85 12.30 4.14
CA PRO A 50 -0.02 11.37 3.42
C PRO A 50 -1.46 11.27 3.96
N PRO A 51 -1.70 11.08 5.27
CA PRO A 51 -3.08 10.99 5.77
C PRO A 51 -3.85 12.31 5.65
N ALA A 52 -3.20 13.47 5.77
CA ALA A 52 -3.85 14.76 5.55
C ALA A 52 -4.29 14.93 4.10
N LEU A 53 -3.45 14.53 3.14
CA LEU A 53 -3.78 14.58 1.72
C LEU A 53 -4.87 13.58 1.34
N THR A 54 -4.89 12.37 1.92
CA THR A 54 -6.01 11.44 1.73
C THR A 54 -7.33 12.05 2.20
N CYS A 55 -7.34 12.73 3.35
CA CYS A 55 -8.54 13.44 3.83
C CYS A 55 -8.97 14.55 2.87
N ILE A 56 -8.04 15.37 2.39
CA ILE A 56 -8.32 16.44 1.42
C ILE A 56 -8.85 15.85 0.11
N HIS A 57 -8.22 14.79 -0.41
CA HIS A 57 -8.66 14.08 -1.60
C HIS A 57 -10.11 13.57 -1.46
N ASN A 58 -10.44 12.96 -0.32
CA ASN A 58 -11.79 12.48 -0.04
C ASN A 58 -12.81 13.63 0.02
N ILE A 59 -12.43 14.78 0.55
CA ILE A 59 -13.27 15.99 0.59
C ILE A 59 -13.52 16.48 -0.84
N ILE A 60 -12.48 16.67 -1.64
CA ILE A 60 -12.60 17.13 -3.03
C ILE A 60 -13.49 16.16 -3.82
N HIS A 61 -13.24 14.84 -3.71
CA HIS A 61 -14.04 13.82 -4.37
C HIS A 61 -15.53 13.87 -3.99
N THR A 62 -15.85 14.25 -2.76
CA THR A 62 -17.25 14.33 -2.28
C THR A 62 -17.97 15.56 -2.80
N TRP A 63 -17.28 16.69 -2.94
CA TRP A 63 -17.90 17.99 -3.15
C TRP A 63 -17.63 18.62 -4.52
N ASP A 64 -16.57 18.20 -5.21
CA ASP A 64 -16.19 18.65 -6.56
C ASP A 64 -15.42 17.54 -7.32
N PRO A 65 -16.12 16.51 -7.84
CA PRO A 65 -15.48 15.39 -8.51
C PRO A 65 -14.87 15.76 -9.88
N VAL A 66 -15.21 16.91 -10.46
CA VAL A 66 -14.68 17.37 -11.76
C VAL A 66 -13.23 17.82 -11.62
N ASP A 67 -12.87 18.38 -10.46
CA ASP A 67 -11.49 18.80 -10.14
C ASP A 67 -10.51 17.60 -9.99
N LEU A 68 -11.04 16.37 -10.03
CA LEU A 68 -10.26 15.13 -9.98
C LEU A 68 -10.24 14.36 -11.32
N GLU A 69 -10.86 14.86 -12.39
CA GLU A 69 -10.75 14.22 -13.72
C GLU A 69 -9.32 14.36 -14.25
N ASP A 70 -8.66 13.21 -14.44
CA ASP A 70 -7.28 13.14 -14.94
C ASP A 70 -7.26 13.23 -16.47
N PRO A 71 -6.69 14.30 -17.08
CA PRO A 71 -6.51 14.37 -18.52
C PRO A 71 -5.29 13.53 -18.93
N GLU A 72 -5.52 12.24 -19.15
CA GLU A 72 -4.57 11.25 -19.70
C GLU A 72 -3.35 10.90 -18.83
N GLU A 73 -3.26 9.61 -18.51
CA GLU A 73 -2.14 8.96 -17.83
C GLU A 73 -0.78 9.40 -18.40
N ASN A 74 -0.04 10.23 -17.66
CA ASN A 74 1.35 10.48 -17.96
C ASN A 74 2.21 9.38 -17.32
N PRO A 75 2.83 8.47 -18.10
CA PRO A 75 3.78 7.53 -17.55
C PRO A 75 5.04 8.30 -17.16
N GLU A 76 5.74 7.84 -16.14
CA GLU A 76 7.02 8.38 -15.65
C GLU A 76 6.91 9.49 -14.59
N SER A 77 6.26 9.19 -13.46
CA SER A 77 6.75 9.73 -12.20
C SER A 77 8.12 9.08 -11.90
N GLN A 78 9.21 9.77 -12.24
CA GLN A 78 10.53 9.36 -11.79
C GLN A 78 10.53 9.36 -10.26
N ASP A 79 10.69 8.18 -9.67
CA ASP A 79 10.85 8.00 -8.23
C ASP A 79 12.17 8.68 -7.82
N MET A 80 12.09 9.95 -7.45
CA MET A 80 13.15 10.65 -6.75
C MET A 80 13.25 10.00 -5.37
N GLY A 81 14.03 8.92 -5.29
CA GLY A 81 14.18 8.06 -4.12
C GLY A 81 14.36 8.85 -2.84
N MET A 82 13.26 9.06 -2.13
CA MET A 82 13.25 9.76 -0.87
C MET A 82 13.66 8.77 0.22
N SER A 83 14.96 8.67 0.45
CA SER A 83 15.52 7.81 1.49
C SER A 83 15.24 8.42 2.87
N GLY A 84 14.06 8.12 3.44
CA GLY A 84 13.83 8.28 4.87
C GLY A 84 14.82 7.42 5.65
N SER A 85 15.39 7.97 6.72
CA SER A 85 16.25 7.18 7.62
C SER A 85 15.40 6.05 8.22
N VAL A 86 15.77 4.80 7.90
CA VAL A 86 15.14 3.59 8.47
C VAL A 86 15.25 3.65 10.00
N ALA A 87 14.24 3.10 10.68
CA ALA A 87 14.18 3.01 12.14
C ALA A 87 15.49 2.46 12.73
N ASP A 88 15.90 3.03 13.86
CA ASP A 88 17.10 2.63 14.59
C ASP A 88 16.94 1.19 15.12
N GLY A 89 17.70 0.25 14.54
CA GLY A 89 17.74 -1.15 14.99
C GLY A 89 17.89 -2.16 13.85
N VAL A 90 18.96 -2.96 13.91
CA VAL A 90 19.09 -4.16 13.07
C VAL A 90 18.08 -5.19 13.59
N PRO A 91 17.18 -5.74 12.75
CA PRO A 91 16.24 -6.78 13.16
C PRO A 91 16.99 -7.96 13.82
N THR A 92 16.53 -8.39 14.99
CA THR A 92 17.12 -9.55 15.66
C THR A 92 16.53 -10.86 15.15
N ASN A 93 17.24 -11.97 15.36
CA ASN A 93 16.74 -13.30 15.00
C ASN A 93 15.39 -13.63 15.68
N ALA A 94 15.17 -13.12 16.89
CA ALA A 94 13.90 -13.28 17.60
C ALA A 94 12.75 -12.53 16.91
N ASP A 95 13.02 -11.35 16.33
CA ASP A 95 12.03 -10.62 15.52
C ASP A 95 11.66 -11.43 14.27
N HIS A 96 12.67 -12.04 13.64
CA HIS A 96 12.46 -12.87 12.46
C HIS A 96 11.62 -14.11 12.76
N ASP A 97 11.91 -14.83 13.85
CA ASP A 97 11.15 -16.02 14.25
C ASP A 97 9.70 -15.67 14.58
N TRP A 98 9.47 -14.58 15.32
CA TRP A 98 8.12 -14.11 15.63
C TRP A 98 7.37 -13.67 14.37
N MET A 99 8.04 -12.98 13.45
CA MET A 99 7.45 -12.62 12.17
C MET A 99 7.08 -13.87 11.37
N SER A 100 7.94 -14.88 11.28
CA SER A 100 7.63 -16.13 10.58
C SER A 100 6.36 -16.78 11.11
N VAL A 101 6.23 -16.93 12.44
CA VAL A 101 5.03 -17.49 13.06
C VAL A 101 3.78 -16.67 12.75
N LYS A 102 3.91 -15.33 12.76
CA LYS A 102 2.79 -14.44 12.41
C LYS A 102 2.39 -14.58 10.94
N TRP A 103 3.36 -14.70 10.04
CA TRP A 103 3.15 -14.88 8.59
C TRP A 103 2.48 -16.21 8.28
N ASP A 104 2.95 -17.30 8.89
CA ASP A 104 2.34 -18.64 8.75
C ASP A 104 0.87 -18.59 9.16
N ARG A 105 0.57 -17.96 10.31
CA ARG A 105 -0.81 -17.81 10.79
C ARG A 105 -1.70 -17.04 9.83
N ILE A 106 -1.22 -15.93 9.26
CA ILE A 106 -1.99 -15.14 8.28
C ILE A 106 -2.27 -15.99 7.03
N THR A 107 -1.25 -16.68 6.55
CA THR A 107 -1.31 -17.54 5.35
C THR A 107 -2.32 -18.67 5.53
N GLU A 108 -2.30 -19.34 6.69
CA GLU A 108 -3.28 -20.38 7.04
C GLU A 108 -4.70 -19.84 7.14
N CYS A 109 -4.91 -18.70 7.81
CA CYS A 109 -6.23 -18.07 7.90
C CYS A 109 -6.78 -17.67 6.53
N MET A 110 -5.94 -17.08 5.66
CA MET A 110 -6.33 -16.72 4.30
C MET A 110 -6.75 -17.95 3.50
N TRP A 111 -5.97 -19.03 3.60
CA TRP A 111 -6.25 -20.28 2.90
C TRP A 111 -7.56 -20.95 3.37
N ALA A 112 -7.81 -20.98 4.68
CA ALA A 112 -9.04 -21.52 5.23
C ALA A 112 -10.28 -20.75 4.74
N SER A 113 -10.23 -19.42 4.77
CA SER A 113 -11.31 -18.56 4.23
C SER A 113 -11.52 -18.80 2.73
N TYR A 114 -10.45 -18.91 1.96
CA TYR A 114 -10.51 -19.17 0.51
C TYR A 114 -11.17 -20.52 0.21
N ILE A 115 -10.78 -21.60 0.90
CA ILE A 115 -11.41 -22.93 0.73
C ILE A 115 -12.90 -22.87 1.10
N ALA A 116 -13.25 -22.20 2.20
CA ALA A 116 -14.64 -22.08 2.65
C ALA A 116 -15.52 -21.34 1.63
N GLU A 117 -15.03 -20.23 1.07
CA GLU A 117 -15.72 -19.50 0.01
C GLU A 117 -15.81 -20.32 -1.29
N TRP A 118 -14.76 -21.06 -1.63
CA TRP A 118 -14.76 -21.89 -2.82
C TRP A 118 -15.75 -23.05 -2.71
N ALA A 119 -15.81 -23.70 -1.55
CA ALA A 119 -16.78 -24.76 -1.24
C ALA A 119 -18.22 -24.25 -1.21
N TRP A 120 -18.45 -22.98 -0.84
CA TRP A 120 -19.78 -22.36 -0.87
C TRP A 120 -20.27 -22.05 -2.30
N ARG A 121 -19.36 -21.79 -3.24
CA ARG A 121 -19.69 -21.41 -4.62
C ARG A 121 -19.89 -22.61 -5.57
N VAL A 122 -19.61 -23.83 -5.12
CA VAL A 122 -19.78 -25.10 -5.84
C VAL A 122 -21.03 -25.81 -5.35
#